data_AF-A0A484NDB4-F1
#
_entry.id   AF-A0A484NDB4-F1
#
_cell.length_a   1.000
_cell.length_b   1.000
_cell.length_c   1.000
_cell.angle_alpha   90.00
_cell.angle_beta   90.00
_cell.angle_gamma   90.00
#
_symmetry.space_group_name_H-M   'P 1'
#
loop_
_entity.id
_entity.type
_entity.pdbx_description
1 polymer ?
#
loop_
_entity_poly.entity_id
_entity_poly.type
_entity_poly.pdbx_seq_one_letter_code
_entity_poly.pdbx_strand_id
1 'polypeptide(L)'
;MLSKLMQSCPEHVLRLVKIESLDQPSTDRFEIAAIQPGQNLATGIIGPDDDWRYDLMEYLETGQKLDDEERARKVVLRAPRFQVIDGHLYKRAIGGPLLRCLTNPEAKRVIAEVHEGVCAAHQMSRTLAQRIILLGYYWPTIVGDCERYVQRCRTCQFRNPRFTEYLASFGIKHSKASVAYPQGNGQVENANRTIVDGLKKRLCEEGHKWLEALPHTVWAHRVTSRRATGETPFVLTYGCEARLPVEAEIPTFRETVYQPGQNEVDHLAELNLVEERRTLAAVKMAGYQQSVKRYHDNRVGPRYFQVHDEVLRRRDASKPNERGKLVRNWEGPYRIKAIIRPGTYQLETMEGGWVDRHWNSHHLRKFFR
;
A
#
# COMPACT_ATOMS: atom_id res chain seq x y z
N MET A 1 -2.40 -7.38 -4.90
CA MET A 1 -3.81 -7.76 -5.18
C MET A 1 -3.93 -8.88 -6.23
N LEU A 2 -2.92 -9.14 -7.07
CA LEU A 2 -2.88 -10.30 -7.97
C LEU A 2 -2.08 -11.51 -7.44
N SER A 3 -1.22 -11.35 -6.42
CA SER A 3 -0.39 -12.43 -5.87
C SER A 3 -1.14 -13.49 -5.04
N LYS A 4 -2.48 -13.43 -4.99
CA LYS A 4 -3.32 -14.40 -4.25
C LYS A 4 -4.13 -15.33 -5.15
N LEU A 5 -3.86 -15.35 -6.46
CA LEU A 5 -4.50 -16.25 -7.41
C LEU A 5 -3.74 -17.56 -7.65
N MET A 6 -2.57 -17.78 -7.05
CA MET A 6 -1.82 -19.05 -7.17
C MET A 6 -2.06 -20.03 -6.01
N GLN A 7 -3.20 -19.97 -5.34
CA GLN A 7 -3.54 -20.93 -4.27
C GLN A 7 -4.85 -21.64 -4.56
N SER A 8 -4.90 -22.33 -5.70
CA SER A 8 -5.56 -23.63 -5.91
C SER A 8 -5.61 -23.91 -7.41
N CYS A 9 -4.57 -24.59 -7.92
CA CYS A 9 -4.63 -25.12 -9.29
C CYS A 9 -5.50 -26.39 -9.25
N PRO A 10 -6.62 -26.49 -9.99
CA PRO A 10 -7.43 -27.69 -10.02
C PRO A 10 -6.66 -28.88 -10.63
N GLU A 11 -6.94 -30.11 -10.19
CA GLU A 11 -6.19 -31.33 -10.58
C GLU A 11 -6.04 -31.57 -12.09
N HIS A 12 -6.93 -31.03 -12.93
CA HIS A 12 -6.82 -31.17 -14.38
C HIS A 12 -5.63 -30.42 -15.00
N VAL A 13 -5.06 -29.41 -14.31
CA VAL A 13 -3.91 -28.62 -14.80
C VAL A 13 -2.58 -29.31 -14.47
N LEU A 14 -2.53 -30.18 -13.46
CA LEU A 14 -1.32 -30.94 -13.08
C LEU A 14 -0.87 -31.95 -14.14
N ARG A 15 -1.76 -32.36 -15.05
CA ARG A 15 -1.42 -33.30 -16.14
C ARG A 15 -0.71 -32.67 -17.33
N LEU A 16 -0.58 -31.34 -17.38
CA LEU A 16 0.03 -30.60 -18.49
C LEU A 16 1.43 -30.05 -18.19
N VAL A 17 1.94 -30.20 -16.96
CA VAL A 17 3.24 -29.64 -16.56
C VAL A 17 4.16 -30.76 -16.09
N LYS A 18 5.22 -31.02 -16.85
CA LYS A 18 6.30 -31.91 -16.44
C LYS A 18 7.21 -31.13 -15.48
N ILE A 19 7.12 -31.44 -14.19
CA ILE A 19 8.00 -30.87 -13.17
C ILE A 19 9.21 -31.80 -13.04
N GLU A 20 10.37 -31.37 -13.53
CA GLU A 20 11.65 -32.03 -13.23
C GLU A 20 12.27 -31.37 -11.99
N SER A 21 12.52 -32.18 -10.98
CA SER A 21 13.25 -31.77 -9.78
C SER A 21 14.71 -32.13 -10.00
N LEU A 22 15.59 -31.13 -10.02
CA LEU A 22 17.03 -31.33 -10.18
C LEU A 22 17.67 -31.46 -8.80
N ASP A 23 18.30 -32.60 -8.53
CA ASP A 23 18.97 -32.89 -7.24
C ASP A 23 20.33 -32.20 -7.11
N GLN A 24 20.78 -31.48 -8.15
CA GLN A 24 22.03 -30.72 -8.17
C GLN A 24 21.82 -29.36 -8.87
N PRO A 25 22.59 -28.31 -8.48
CA PRO A 25 22.48 -26.98 -9.10
C PRO A 25 22.75 -27.06 -10.61
N SER A 26 21.92 -26.42 -11.42
CA SER A 26 22.00 -26.47 -12.91
C SER A 26 23.13 -25.64 -13.52
N THR A 27 24.03 -25.08 -12.71
CA THR A 27 25.12 -24.20 -13.15
C THR A 27 26.33 -24.40 -12.27
N ASP A 28 27.48 -24.67 -12.88
CA ASP A 28 28.76 -24.72 -12.20
C ASP A 28 29.09 -23.37 -11.56
N ARG A 29 29.66 -23.40 -10.35
CA ARG A 29 30.15 -22.21 -9.66
C ARG A 29 31.25 -21.57 -10.50
N PHE A 30 30.99 -20.39 -11.04
CA PHE A 30 32.02 -19.56 -11.65
C PHE A 30 32.92 -18.96 -10.55
N GLU A 31 34.23 -19.17 -10.65
CA GLU A 31 35.20 -18.43 -9.85
C GLU A 31 35.23 -16.96 -10.28
N ILE A 32 34.94 -16.07 -9.34
CA ILE A 32 34.99 -14.62 -9.56
C ILE A 32 36.46 -14.20 -9.43
N ALA A 33 37.11 -13.93 -10.56
CA ALA A 33 38.46 -13.38 -10.57
C ALA A 33 38.50 -11.93 -10.04
N ALA A 34 39.47 -11.64 -9.19
CA ALA A 34 39.74 -10.29 -8.70
C ALA A 34 40.27 -9.41 -9.85
N ILE A 35 39.69 -8.22 -10.02
CA ILE A 35 40.14 -7.22 -11.00
C ILE A 35 41.45 -6.60 -10.48
N GLN A 36 42.55 -6.81 -11.19
CA GLN A 36 43.80 -6.10 -10.92
C GLN A 36 43.73 -4.65 -11.46
N PRO A 37 44.14 -3.64 -10.69
CA PRO A 37 44.16 -2.26 -11.14
C PRO A 37 45.36 -2.02 -12.08
N GLY A 38 45.06 -1.91 -13.37
CA GLY A 38 46.01 -1.50 -14.42
C GLY A 38 45.73 -0.08 -14.90
N GLN A 39 46.82 0.70 -14.98
CA GLN A 39 46.98 2.12 -15.29
C GLN A 39 46.30 2.61 -16.59
N ASN A 40 45.82 3.87 -16.59
CA ASN A 40 46.21 4.87 -17.60
C ASN A 40 45.75 6.30 -17.24
N LEU A 41 46.60 7.25 -17.65
CA LEU A 41 46.74 8.64 -17.24
C LEU A 41 46.05 9.61 -18.23
N ALA A 42 45.64 10.77 -17.70
CA ALA A 42 45.44 12.09 -18.31
C ALA A 42 44.50 12.28 -19.51
N THR A 43 43.42 13.04 -19.30
CA THR A 43 43.20 14.36 -19.92
C THR A 43 42.02 15.08 -19.25
N GLY A 44 42.17 16.38 -19.00
CA GLY A 44 41.25 17.19 -18.20
C GLY A 44 39.87 17.40 -18.83
N ILE A 45 38.90 16.58 -18.42
CA ILE A 45 37.47 16.82 -18.55
C ILE A 45 36.81 16.36 -17.23
N ILE A 46 36.09 17.26 -16.56
CA ILE A 46 35.35 16.99 -15.32
C ILE A 46 34.31 15.90 -15.59
N GLY A 47 34.46 14.74 -14.94
CA GLY A 47 33.72 13.51 -15.25
C GLY A 47 33.15 12.78 -14.02
N PRO A 48 32.35 11.72 -14.23
CA PRO A 48 31.45 11.06 -13.26
C PRO A 48 32.12 10.26 -12.12
N ASP A 49 33.39 10.53 -11.83
CA ASP A 49 34.26 9.81 -10.89
C ASP A 49 34.64 10.64 -9.65
N ASP A 50 33.75 11.53 -9.20
CA ASP A 50 33.83 12.05 -7.82
C ASP A 50 33.38 10.94 -6.86
N ASP A 51 34.27 9.99 -6.57
CA ASP A 51 34.11 9.08 -5.44
C ASP A 51 34.20 9.91 -4.15
N TRP A 52 33.05 10.41 -3.72
CA TRP A 52 32.87 11.24 -2.51
C TRP A 52 33.47 10.63 -1.23
N ARG A 53 33.84 9.34 -1.26
CA ARG A 53 34.48 8.61 -0.18
C ARG A 53 35.97 8.90 -0.08
N TYR A 54 36.65 9.25 -1.17
CA TYR A 54 38.11 9.39 -1.24
C TYR A 54 38.64 10.36 -0.19
N ASP A 55 38.19 11.61 -0.25
CA ASP A 55 38.55 12.68 0.70
C ASP A 55 38.28 12.29 2.18
N LEU A 56 37.22 11.50 2.42
CA LEU A 56 36.86 11.03 3.76
C LEU A 56 37.74 9.88 4.23
N MET A 57 38.07 8.94 3.34
CA MET A 57 38.94 7.81 3.62
C MET A 57 40.36 8.28 3.88
N GLU A 58 40.89 9.15 3.01
CA GLU A 58 42.23 9.74 3.15
C GLU A 58 42.38 10.49 4.48
N TYR A 59 41.40 11.33 4.86
CA TYR A 59 41.40 12.02 6.14
C TYR A 59 41.32 11.07 7.34
N LEU A 60 40.50 10.01 7.25
CA LEU A 60 40.33 9.04 8.34
C LEU A 60 41.54 8.09 8.51
N GLU A 61 42.31 7.86 7.45
CA GLU A 61 43.50 6.99 7.46
C GLU A 61 44.79 7.77 7.79
N THR A 62 44.95 8.99 7.25
CA THR A 62 46.20 9.78 7.36
C THR A 62 46.14 10.90 8.40
N GLY A 63 44.93 11.38 8.74
CA GLY A 63 44.73 12.57 9.58
C GLY A 63 45.11 13.89 8.90
N GLN A 64 45.52 13.89 7.62
CA GLN A 64 45.93 15.08 6.88
C GLN A 64 44.72 15.82 6.29
N LYS A 65 44.76 17.16 6.33
CA LYS A 65 43.70 18.01 5.77
C LYS A 65 44.03 18.33 4.32
N LEU A 66 43.01 18.35 3.46
CA LEU A 66 43.11 18.82 2.08
C LEU A 66 43.52 20.31 2.02
N ASP A 67 44.25 20.69 0.98
CA ASP A 67 44.70 22.08 0.74
C ASP A 67 43.53 23.05 0.49
N ASP A 68 42.42 22.54 -0.04
CA ASP A 68 41.18 23.30 -0.19
C ASP A 68 40.46 23.42 1.16
N GLU A 69 40.51 24.61 1.75
CA GLU A 69 39.88 24.90 3.05
C GLU A 69 38.39 24.54 3.11
N GLU A 70 37.62 24.72 2.03
CA GLU A 70 36.19 24.48 2.05
C GLU A 70 35.88 22.98 1.98
N ARG A 71 36.63 22.23 1.16
CA ARG A 71 36.57 20.77 1.14
C ARG A 71 37.04 20.17 2.47
N ALA A 72 38.15 20.66 3.02
CA ALA A 72 38.69 20.21 4.30
C ALA A 72 37.68 20.42 5.45
N ARG A 73 37.03 21.60 5.53
CA ARG A 73 35.98 21.86 6.52
C ARG A 73 34.82 20.86 6.42
N LYS A 74 34.36 20.54 5.20
CA LYS A 74 33.26 19.57 4.96
C LYS A 74 33.65 18.14 5.38
N VAL A 75 34.88 17.72 5.09
CA VAL A 75 35.41 16.40 5.45
C VAL A 75 35.52 16.26 6.98
N VAL A 76 36.17 17.22 7.64
CA VAL A 76 36.36 17.24 9.11
C VAL A 76 35.01 17.20 9.83
N LEU A 77 34.02 17.97 9.37
CA LEU A 77 32.68 18.01 9.99
C LEU A 77 31.94 16.67 9.86
N ARG A 78 32.15 15.94 8.76
CA ARG A 78 31.45 14.68 8.46
C ARG A 78 32.13 13.46 9.06
N ALA A 79 33.46 13.48 9.15
CA ALA A 79 34.31 12.35 9.55
C ALA A 79 33.87 11.61 10.83
N PRO A 80 33.39 12.25 11.92
CA PRO A 80 32.98 11.54 13.15
C PRO A 80 31.84 10.52 12.94
N ARG A 81 31.06 10.67 11.86
CA ARG A 81 29.96 9.77 11.50
C ARG A 81 30.41 8.59 10.64
N PHE A 82 31.70 8.52 10.30
CA PHE A 82 32.25 7.49 9.42
C PHE A 82 33.42 6.78 10.10
N GLN A 83 33.78 5.62 9.55
CA GLN A 83 34.96 4.85 9.93
C GLN A 83 35.40 3.97 8.77
N VAL A 84 36.68 3.67 8.67
CA VAL A 84 37.22 2.73 7.68
C VAL A 84 37.46 1.38 8.35
N ILE A 85 37.00 0.29 7.72
CA ILE A 85 37.26 -1.09 8.13
C ILE A 85 37.62 -1.88 6.86
N ASP A 86 38.76 -2.59 6.89
CA ASP A 86 39.25 -3.42 5.78
C ASP A 86 39.26 -2.70 4.43
N GLY A 87 39.71 -1.43 4.41
CA GLY A 87 39.75 -0.60 3.19
C GLY A 87 38.38 -0.13 2.69
N HIS A 88 37.31 -0.30 3.46
CA HIS A 88 35.96 0.13 3.11
C HIS A 88 35.45 1.20 4.08
N LEU A 89 34.84 2.26 3.54
CA LEU A 89 34.21 3.30 4.34
C LEU A 89 32.83 2.84 4.84
N TYR A 90 32.55 3.04 6.13
CA TYR A 90 31.26 2.77 6.75
C TYR A 90 30.70 4.02 7.43
N LYS A 91 29.39 4.22 7.34
CA LYS A 91 28.66 5.25 8.09
C LYS A 91 28.06 4.65 9.36
N ARG A 92 28.25 5.32 10.48
CA ARG A 92 27.62 5.00 11.77
C ARG A 92 26.15 5.40 11.74
N ALA A 93 25.26 4.41 11.85
CA ALA A 93 23.84 4.65 12.13
C ALA A 93 23.64 4.86 13.64
N ILE A 94 22.73 5.76 14.03
CA ILE A 94 22.41 5.98 15.45
C ILE A 94 21.69 4.73 15.97
N GLY A 95 22.38 3.92 16.79
CA GLY A 95 21.82 2.68 17.36
C GLY A 95 21.55 1.56 16.36
N GLY A 96 22.15 1.61 15.16
CA GLY A 96 21.96 0.62 14.09
C GLY A 96 23.28 0.04 13.55
N PRO A 97 23.22 -0.93 12.62
CA PRO A 97 24.42 -1.52 12.03
C PRO A 97 25.22 -0.48 11.21
N LEU A 98 26.50 -0.78 11.01
CA LEU A 98 27.37 0.02 10.14
C LEU A 98 26.89 -0.10 8.68
N LEU A 99 26.77 1.05 8.01
CA LEU A 99 26.30 1.11 6.64
C LEU A 99 27.50 1.22 5.69
N ARG A 100 27.71 0.22 4.83
CA ARG A 100 28.77 0.23 3.82
C ARG A 100 28.55 1.38 2.83
N CYS A 101 29.55 2.23 2.69
CA CYS A 101 29.52 3.37 1.79
C CYS A 101 29.89 2.94 0.37
N LEU A 102 28.98 3.16 -0.57
CA LEU A 102 29.11 2.70 -1.95
C LEU A 102 29.65 3.79 -2.88
N THR A 103 30.40 3.34 -3.88
CA THR A 103 30.73 4.12 -5.09
C THR A 103 29.49 4.35 -5.96
N ASN A 104 29.56 5.29 -6.91
CA ASN A 104 28.47 5.51 -7.87
C ASN A 104 28.12 4.24 -8.69
N PRO A 105 29.08 3.45 -9.22
CA PRO A 105 28.77 2.20 -9.91
C PRO A 105 28.13 1.13 -9.01
N GLU A 106 28.63 0.95 -7.78
CA GLU A 106 28.04 0.01 -6.81
C GLU A 106 26.61 0.44 -6.43
N ALA A 107 26.41 1.73 -6.18
CA ALA A 107 25.09 2.30 -5.85
C ALA A 107 24.09 2.02 -6.98
N LYS A 108 24.45 2.25 -8.25
CA LYS A 108 23.59 1.93 -9.39
C LYS A 108 23.18 0.45 -9.43
N ARG A 109 24.13 -0.46 -9.18
CA ARG A 109 23.85 -1.91 -9.13
C ARG A 109 22.90 -2.27 -7.98
N VAL A 110 23.14 -1.73 -6.78
CA VAL A 110 22.28 -1.97 -5.61
C VAL A 110 20.87 -1.42 -5.84
N ILE A 111 20.73 -0.23 -6.43
CA ILE A 111 19.41 0.33 -6.78
C ILE A 111 18.70 -0.61 -7.77
N ALA A 112 19.37 -1.05 -8.83
CA ALA A 112 18.79 -1.94 -9.84
C ALA A 112 18.34 -3.27 -9.22
N GLU A 113 19.18 -3.92 -8.44
CA GLU A 113 18.85 -5.22 -7.82
C GLU A 113 17.70 -5.10 -6.81
N VAL A 114 17.69 -4.05 -5.97
CA VAL A 114 16.63 -3.89 -4.97
C VAL A 114 15.30 -3.42 -5.59
N HIS A 115 15.36 -2.73 -6.75
CA HIS A 115 14.18 -2.23 -7.45
C HIS A 115 13.58 -3.20 -8.48
N GLU A 116 14.42 -3.97 -9.19
CA GLU A 116 14.05 -4.81 -10.35
C GLU A 116 14.58 -6.25 -10.26
N GLY A 117 15.43 -6.58 -9.29
CA GLY A 117 15.95 -7.93 -9.09
C GLY A 117 14.89 -8.95 -8.65
N VAL A 118 15.31 -10.20 -8.45
CA VAL A 118 14.40 -11.35 -8.21
C VAL A 118 13.51 -11.16 -6.98
N CYS A 119 14.02 -10.47 -5.95
CA CYS A 119 13.32 -10.19 -4.70
C CYS A 119 12.73 -8.77 -4.64
N ALA A 120 12.63 -8.11 -5.79
CA ALA A 120 12.15 -6.74 -5.90
C ALA A 120 10.63 -6.66 -6.12
N ALA A 121 10.07 -5.49 -5.79
CA ALA A 121 8.63 -5.23 -5.89
C ALA A 121 8.34 -3.86 -6.52
N HIS A 122 9.27 -3.33 -7.33
CA HIS A 122 9.14 -2.00 -7.95
C HIS A 122 8.78 -0.89 -6.94
N GLN A 123 9.50 -0.88 -5.82
CA GLN A 123 9.24 0.04 -4.71
C GLN A 123 9.54 1.49 -5.12
N MET A 124 8.72 2.43 -4.63
CA MET A 124 8.91 3.86 -4.86
C MET A 124 10.17 4.40 -4.18
N SER A 125 10.68 5.54 -4.64
CA SER A 125 11.99 6.11 -4.29
C SER A 125 12.31 6.14 -2.79
N ARG A 126 11.39 6.64 -1.94
CA ARG A 126 11.58 6.70 -0.48
C ARG A 126 11.63 5.32 0.17
N THR A 127 10.74 4.41 -0.22
CA THR A 127 10.69 3.03 0.29
C THR A 127 11.90 2.23 -0.17
N LEU A 128 12.34 2.44 -1.41
CA LEU A 128 13.54 1.86 -1.99
C LEU A 128 14.79 2.32 -1.23
N ALA A 129 14.96 3.62 -1.02
CA ALA A 129 16.07 4.18 -0.25
C ALA A 129 16.10 3.63 1.19
N GLN A 130 14.94 3.57 1.86
CA GLN A 130 14.84 3.00 3.20
C GLN A 130 15.21 1.51 3.21
N ARG A 131 14.78 0.72 2.23
CA ARG A 131 15.15 -0.69 2.12
C ARG A 131 16.64 -0.87 1.92
N ILE A 132 17.27 -0.06 1.06
CA ILE A 132 18.72 -0.09 0.82
C ILE A 132 19.50 0.25 2.11
N ILE A 133 19.03 1.23 2.89
CA ILE A 133 19.60 1.56 4.20
C ILE A 133 19.46 0.38 5.18
N LEU A 134 18.29 -0.27 5.21
CA LEU A 134 18.05 -1.45 6.05
C LEU A 134 18.88 -2.66 5.64
N LEU A 135 19.27 -2.77 4.37
CA LEU A 135 20.23 -3.77 3.88
C LEU A 135 21.68 -3.45 4.24
N GLY A 136 21.94 -2.29 4.84
CA GLY A 136 23.27 -1.90 5.30
C GLY A 136 24.08 -1.08 4.31
N TYR A 137 23.46 -0.40 3.34
CA TYR A 137 24.18 0.42 2.35
C TYR A 137 23.91 1.92 2.51
N TYR A 138 24.88 2.75 2.13
CA TYR A 138 24.76 4.21 2.19
C TYR A 138 25.55 4.95 1.10
N TRP A 139 25.00 6.06 0.63
CA TRP A 139 25.72 7.15 -0.03
C TRP A 139 24.91 8.45 0.10
N PRO A 140 25.52 9.65 -0.04
CA PRO A 140 24.87 10.93 0.28
C PRO A 140 23.61 11.20 -0.54
N THR A 141 23.59 10.81 -1.81
CA THR A 141 22.52 11.12 -2.77
C THR A 141 21.49 10.00 -2.91
N ILE A 142 21.49 8.99 -2.03
CA ILE A 142 20.66 7.77 -2.10
C ILE A 142 19.19 8.02 -2.42
N VAL A 143 18.57 9.00 -1.78
CA VAL A 143 17.16 9.33 -2.03
C VAL A 143 16.96 9.87 -3.45
N GLY A 144 17.81 10.81 -3.87
CA GLY A 144 17.75 11.41 -5.20
C GLY A 144 18.12 10.44 -6.32
N ASP A 145 19.06 9.53 -6.09
CA ASP A 145 19.41 8.47 -7.04
C ASP A 145 18.31 7.44 -7.20
N CYS A 146 17.69 7.01 -6.08
CA CYS A 146 16.50 6.15 -6.12
C CYS A 146 15.36 6.83 -6.87
N GLU A 147 15.14 8.13 -6.68
CA GLU A 147 14.14 8.90 -7.42
C GLU A 147 14.42 8.94 -8.92
N ARG A 148 15.64 9.31 -9.32
CA ARG A 148 16.05 9.32 -10.74
C ARG A 148 15.91 7.94 -11.39
N TYR A 149 16.21 6.87 -10.66
CA TYR A 149 16.09 5.50 -11.16
C TYR A 149 14.62 5.10 -11.34
N VAL A 150 13.80 5.26 -10.31
CA VAL A 150 12.35 4.92 -10.36
C VAL A 150 11.64 5.73 -11.43
N GLN A 151 12.00 7.00 -11.62
CA GLN A 151 11.49 7.84 -12.70
C GLN A 151 11.82 7.32 -14.10
N ARG A 152 12.88 6.50 -14.26
CA ARG A 152 13.32 5.89 -15.53
C ARG A 152 12.90 4.42 -15.68
N CYS A 153 12.45 3.78 -14.61
CA CYS A 153 12.02 2.38 -14.62
C CYS A 153 10.77 2.21 -15.49
N ARG A 154 10.87 1.45 -16.59
CA ARG A 154 9.76 1.19 -17.52
C ARG A 154 8.53 0.60 -16.82
N THR A 155 8.75 -0.28 -15.84
CA THR A 155 7.67 -0.93 -15.09
C THR A 155 6.91 0.05 -14.20
N CYS A 156 7.62 0.91 -13.47
CA CYS A 156 7.02 2.00 -12.68
C CYS A 156 6.44 3.10 -13.59
N GLN A 157 7.02 3.29 -14.77
CA GLN A 157 6.56 4.19 -15.81
C GLN A 157 5.36 3.66 -16.60
N PHE A 158 4.83 2.44 -16.35
CA PHE A 158 3.56 1.98 -16.91
C PHE A 158 2.34 2.76 -16.35
N ARG A 159 2.42 4.10 -16.38
CA ARG A 159 1.42 4.98 -16.98
C ARG A 159 1.31 4.56 -18.46
N ASN A 160 0.35 3.70 -18.79
CA ASN A 160 0.10 3.28 -20.17
C ASN A 160 -0.10 4.54 -21.06
N PRO A 161 0.86 4.89 -21.95
CA PRO A 161 0.76 6.08 -22.78
C PRO A 161 -0.44 5.98 -23.72
N ARG A 162 -0.70 4.79 -24.28
CA ARG A 162 -1.88 4.51 -25.10
C ARG A 162 -3.18 4.74 -24.34
N PHE A 163 -3.25 4.43 -23.05
CA PHE A 163 -4.44 4.71 -22.24
C PHE A 163 -4.59 6.21 -21.94
N THR A 164 -3.47 6.92 -21.80
CA THR A 164 -3.50 8.38 -21.59
C THR A 164 -3.91 9.11 -22.88
N GLU A 165 -3.40 8.66 -24.03
CA GLU A 165 -3.81 9.12 -25.36
C GLU A 165 -5.27 8.77 -25.66
N TYR A 166 -5.70 7.56 -25.32
CA TYR A 166 -7.11 7.15 -25.40
C TYR A 166 -8.00 8.07 -24.55
N LEU A 167 -7.66 8.35 -23.29
CA LEU A 167 -8.44 9.28 -22.48
C LEU A 167 -8.42 10.69 -23.06
N ALA A 168 -7.28 11.14 -23.58
CA ALA A 168 -7.14 12.44 -24.22
C ALA A 168 -7.97 12.56 -25.52
N SER A 169 -8.12 11.47 -26.30
CA SER A 169 -8.97 11.47 -27.49
C SER A 169 -10.45 11.67 -27.17
N PHE A 170 -10.88 11.36 -25.94
CA PHE A 170 -12.21 11.66 -25.42
C PHE A 170 -12.28 12.97 -24.60
N GLY A 171 -11.20 13.77 -24.56
CA GLY A 171 -11.14 15.00 -23.76
C GLY A 171 -11.11 14.77 -22.24
N ILE A 172 -10.81 13.55 -21.78
CA ILE A 172 -10.85 13.17 -20.37
C ILE A 172 -9.50 13.47 -19.70
N LYS A 173 -9.51 14.38 -18.72
CA LYS A 173 -8.34 14.65 -17.88
C LYS A 173 -8.15 13.56 -16.82
N HIS A 174 -7.13 12.72 -16.98
CA HIS A 174 -6.79 11.68 -16.02
C HIS A 174 -6.08 12.26 -14.77
N SER A 175 -6.84 12.52 -13.70
CA SER A 175 -6.29 12.82 -12.37
C SER A 175 -5.90 11.54 -11.64
N LYS A 176 -4.68 11.48 -11.12
CA LYS A 176 -4.15 10.28 -10.45
C LYS A 176 -4.10 10.51 -8.95
N ALA A 177 -4.63 9.56 -8.18
CA ALA A 177 -4.44 9.56 -6.74
C ALA A 177 -2.95 9.46 -6.40
N SER A 178 -2.52 10.18 -5.37
CA SER A 178 -1.14 10.11 -4.87
C SER A 178 -0.79 8.68 -4.45
N VAL A 179 0.43 8.25 -4.80
CA VAL A 179 0.92 6.91 -4.46
C VAL A 179 0.88 6.72 -2.94
N ALA A 180 0.37 5.57 -2.49
CA ALA A 180 0.20 5.21 -1.08
C ALA A 180 -0.75 6.10 -0.25
N TYR A 181 -1.69 6.82 -0.90
CA TYR A 181 -2.75 7.57 -0.22
C TYR A 181 -4.14 6.95 -0.50
N PRO A 182 -4.48 5.78 0.08
CA PRO A 182 -5.75 5.09 -0.18
C PRO A 182 -6.96 5.92 0.26
N GLN A 183 -6.80 6.87 1.20
CA GLN A 183 -7.88 7.79 1.57
C GLN A 183 -8.39 8.63 0.38
N GLY A 184 -7.52 8.92 -0.61
CA GLY A 184 -7.91 9.67 -1.82
C GLY A 184 -8.89 8.91 -2.72
N ASN A 185 -8.91 7.58 -2.65
CA ASN A 185 -9.83 6.70 -3.37
C ASN A 185 -10.90 6.07 -2.47
N GLY A 186 -11.05 6.55 -1.24
CA GLY A 186 -11.90 5.92 -0.22
C GLY A 186 -13.38 5.79 -0.63
N GLN A 187 -13.88 6.68 -1.50
CA GLN A 187 -15.24 6.56 -2.05
C GLN A 187 -15.41 5.31 -2.92
N VAL A 188 -14.46 5.07 -3.83
CA VAL A 188 -14.45 3.89 -4.70
C VAL A 188 -14.24 2.63 -3.86
N GLU A 189 -13.35 2.66 -2.88
CA GLU A 189 -13.13 1.53 -1.98
C GLU A 189 -14.39 1.16 -1.18
N ASN A 190 -15.15 2.16 -0.71
CA ASN A 190 -16.40 1.93 0.00
C ASN A 190 -17.51 1.38 -0.92
N ALA A 191 -17.59 1.88 -2.16
CA ALA A 191 -18.50 1.35 -3.17
C ALA A 191 -18.18 -0.11 -3.49
N ASN A 192 -16.90 -0.40 -3.77
CA ASN A 192 -16.40 -1.75 -4.04
C ASN A 192 -16.68 -2.71 -2.87
N ARG A 193 -16.46 -2.25 -1.62
CA ARG A 193 -16.81 -3.04 -0.43
C ARG A 193 -18.30 -3.38 -0.41
N THR A 194 -19.18 -2.43 -0.70
CA THR A 194 -20.62 -2.69 -0.74
C THR A 194 -20.97 -3.73 -1.81
N ILE A 195 -20.42 -3.59 -3.02
CA ILE A 195 -20.69 -4.51 -4.13
C ILE A 195 -20.20 -5.92 -3.78
N VAL A 196 -18.98 -6.03 -3.25
CA VAL A 196 -18.40 -7.31 -2.81
C VAL A 196 -19.23 -7.95 -1.70
N ASP A 197 -19.71 -7.18 -0.73
CA ASP A 197 -20.55 -7.73 0.34
C ASP A 197 -21.94 -8.14 -0.17
N GLY A 198 -22.50 -7.45 -1.17
CA GLY A 198 -23.70 -7.87 -1.89
C GLY A 198 -23.50 -9.18 -2.66
N LEU A 199 -22.36 -9.32 -3.35
CA LEU A 199 -21.99 -10.54 -4.06
C LEU A 199 -21.86 -11.73 -3.10
N LYS A 200 -21.16 -11.57 -1.97
CA LYS A 200 -21.04 -12.63 -0.95
C LYS A 200 -22.39 -13.12 -0.47
N LYS A 201 -23.34 -12.21 -0.24
CA LYS A 201 -24.69 -12.55 0.21
C LYS A 201 -25.50 -13.29 -0.85
N ARG A 202 -25.29 -12.97 -2.13
CA ARG A 202 -25.99 -13.61 -3.26
C ARG A 202 -25.42 -14.97 -3.64
N LEU A 203 -24.10 -15.13 -3.54
CA LEU A 203 -23.41 -16.35 -3.98
C LEU A 203 -23.39 -17.44 -2.92
N CYS A 204 -23.67 -17.13 -1.64
CA CYS A 204 -23.67 -18.09 -0.53
C CYS A 204 -22.50 -19.09 -0.61
N GLU A 205 -22.76 -20.40 -0.71
CA GLU A 205 -21.73 -21.45 -0.79
C GLU A 205 -21.20 -21.68 -2.22
N GLU A 206 -21.93 -21.26 -3.26
CA GLU A 206 -21.55 -21.37 -4.68
C GLU A 206 -20.72 -20.16 -5.14
N GLY A 207 -19.53 -20.00 -4.56
CA GLY A 207 -18.67 -18.82 -4.76
C GLY A 207 -18.12 -18.59 -6.20
N HIS A 208 -18.40 -19.46 -7.16
CA HIS A 208 -17.78 -19.47 -8.50
C HIS A 208 -18.60 -18.75 -9.58
N LYS A 209 -19.91 -18.51 -9.40
CA LYS A 209 -20.79 -17.87 -10.39
C LYS A 209 -20.88 -16.34 -10.25
N TRP A 210 -19.80 -15.70 -9.82
CA TRP A 210 -19.81 -14.25 -9.54
C TRP A 210 -20.07 -13.38 -10.78
N LEU A 211 -19.72 -13.87 -11.97
CA LEU A 211 -19.94 -13.15 -13.23
C LEU A 211 -21.44 -12.94 -13.51
N GLU A 212 -22.26 -13.95 -13.24
CA GLU A 212 -23.73 -13.89 -13.41
C GLU A 212 -24.38 -13.05 -12.31
N ALA A 213 -23.85 -13.09 -11.09
CA ALA A 213 -24.39 -12.35 -9.95
C ALA A 213 -24.03 -10.84 -9.97
N LEU A 214 -22.98 -10.44 -10.70
CA LEU A 214 -22.47 -9.07 -10.69
C LEU A 214 -23.46 -8.03 -11.23
N PRO A 215 -24.05 -8.17 -12.43
CA PRO A 215 -25.01 -7.20 -12.96
C PRO A 215 -26.16 -6.94 -11.99
N HIS A 216 -26.71 -8.01 -11.40
CA HIS A 216 -27.80 -7.93 -10.42
C HIS A 216 -27.39 -7.20 -9.14
N THR A 217 -26.17 -7.44 -8.65
CA THR A 217 -25.66 -6.78 -7.44
C THR A 217 -25.39 -5.30 -7.68
N VAL A 218 -24.85 -4.96 -8.85
CA VAL A 218 -24.62 -3.57 -9.26
C VAL A 218 -25.96 -2.85 -9.46
N TRP A 219 -26.95 -3.51 -10.06
CA TRP A 219 -28.30 -2.97 -10.20
C TRP A 219 -28.92 -2.66 -8.84
N ALA A 220 -28.89 -3.64 -7.92
CA ALA A 220 -29.37 -3.44 -6.55
C ALA A 220 -28.67 -2.26 -5.85
N HIS A 221 -27.34 -2.12 -6.04
CA HIS A 221 -26.59 -0.98 -5.50
C HIS A 221 -27.05 0.37 -6.06
N ARG A 222 -27.36 0.43 -7.37
CA ARG A 222 -27.81 1.66 -8.04
C ARG A 222 -29.20 2.11 -7.60
N VAL A 223 -30.11 1.18 -7.30
CA VAL A 223 -31.51 1.46 -6.95
C VAL A 223 -31.79 1.49 -5.44
N THR A 224 -30.79 1.24 -4.60
CA THR A 224 -30.95 1.29 -3.14
C THR A 224 -30.47 2.62 -2.58
N SER A 225 -31.30 3.25 -1.74
CA SER A 225 -30.97 4.52 -1.10
C SER A 225 -29.76 4.37 -0.16
N ARG A 226 -28.89 5.38 -0.15
CA ARG A 226 -27.67 5.37 0.69
C ARG A 226 -27.91 6.23 1.91
N ARG A 227 -27.66 5.70 3.11
CA ARG A 227 -27.81 6.47 4.38
C ARG A 227 -27.08 7.82 4.37
N ALA A 228 -25.94 7.91 3.68
CA ALA A 228 -25.16 9.14 3.62
C ALA A 228 -25.84 10.26 2.82
N THR A 229 -26.57 9.93 1.76
CA THR A 229 -27.22 10.90 0.86
C THR A 229 -28.73 10.97 1.05
N GLY A 230 -29.35 9.90 1.54
CA GLY A 230 -30.81 9.69 1.54
C GLY A 230 -31.40 9.29 0.19
N GLU A 231 -30.59 9.31 -0.88
CA GLU A 231 -31.01 9.14 -2.27
C GLU A 231 -30.41 7.87 -2.89
N THR A 232 -30.99 7.37 -3.97
CA THR A 232 -30.42 6.28 -4.77
C THR A 232 -29.36 6.82 -5.76
N PRO A 233 -28.25 6.10 -6.03
CA PRO A 233 -27.29 6.52 -7.05
C PRO A 233 -27.90 6.69 -8.44
N PHE A 234 -28.92 5.91 -8.78
CA PHE A 234 -29.61 5.99 -10.05
C PHE A 234 -30.29 7.36 -10.22
N VAL A 235 -31.04 7.80 -9.21
CA VAL A 235 -31.73 9.09 -9.26
C VAL A 235 -30.77 10.27 -9.32
N LEU A 236 -29.67 10.23 -8.57
CA LEU A 236 -28.67 11.29 -8.64
C LEU A 236 -28.01 11.39 -10.04
N THR A 237 -28.07 10.31 -10.83
CA THR A 237 -27.54 10.27 -12.19
C THR A 237 -28.58 10.73 -13.22
N TYR A 238 -29.81 10.20 -13.12
CA TYR A 238 -30.83 10.32 -14.17
C TYR A 238 -32.01 11.23 -13.79
N GLY A 239 -32.08 11.77 -12.57
CA GLY A 239 -33.18 12.63 -12.11
C GLY A 239 -34.44 11.89 -11.64
N CYS A 240 -34.68 10.67 -12.11
CA CYS A 240 -35.86 9.86 -11.76
C CYS A 240 -35.50 8.46 -11.23
N GLU A 241 -36.47 7.79 -10.59
CA GLU A 241 -36.28 6.43 -10.05
C GLU A 241 -36.27 5.37 -11.17
N ALA A 242 -35.38 4.40 -11.03
CA ALA A 242 -35.28 3.29 -11.97
C ALA A 242 -36.58 2.48 -12.01
N ARG A 243 -36.92 1.97 -13.20
CA ARG A 243 -37.94 0.92 -13.34
C ARG A 243 -37.39 -0.39 -12.79
N LEU A 244 -38.08 -0.97 -11.81
CA LEU A 244 -37.70 -2.27 -11.25
C LEU A 244 -38.40 -3.40 -12.01
N PRO A 245 -37.81 -4.61 -12.07
CA PRO A 245 -38.43 -5.77 -12.73
C PRO A 245 -39.85 -6.08 -12.22
N VAL A 246 -40.09 -5.89 -10.91
CA VAL A 246 -41.42 -6.11 -10.30
C VAL A 246 -42.51 -5.25 -10.94
N GLU A 247 -42.18 -4.10 -11.52
CA GLU A 247 -43.17 -3.23 -12.16
C GLU A 247 -43.65 -3.76 -13.52
N ALA A 248 -42.91 -4.73 -14.11
CA ALA A 248 -43.39 -5.46 -15.28
C ALA A 248 -44.43 -6.53 -14.90
N GLU A 249 -44.30 -7.13 -13.71
CA GLU A 249 -45.23 -8.14 -13.20
C GLU A 249 -46.43 -7.51 -12.49
N ILE A 250 -46.20 -6.41 -11.75
CA ILE A 250 -47.18 -5.66 -10.97
C ILE A 250 -47.11 -4.19 -11.44
N PRO A 251 -47.90 -3.81 -12.45
CA PRO A 251 -47.86 -2.47 -13.03
C PRO A 251 -48.13 -1.38 -12.00
N THR A 252 -47.25 -0.38 -11.98
CA THR A 252 -47.43 0.85 -11.18
C THR A 252 -48.22 1.88 -11.99
N PHE A 253 -48.68 2.96 -11.34
CA PHE A 253 -49.39 4.05 -12.03
C PHE A 253 -48.62 4.61 -13.23
N ARG A 254 -47.30 4.74 -13.09
CA ARG A 254 -46.43 5.22 -14.19
C ARG A 254 -46.36 4.26 -15.37
N GLU A 255 -46.61 2.97 -15.15
CA GLU A 255 -46.69 1.98 -16.24
C GLU A 255 -48.08 1.95 -16.85
N THR A 256 -49.14 2.01 -16.04
CA THR A 256 -50.52 1.91 -16.52
C THR A 256 -50.98 3.13 -17.31
N VAL A 257 -50.43 4.31 -17.02
CA VAL A 257 -50.78 5.58 -17.68
C VAL A 257 -49.63 6.12 -18.53
N TYR A 258 -48.70 5.25 -18.96
CA TYR A 258 -47.54 5.66 -19.72
C TYR A 258 -47.91 6.31 -21.06
N GLN A 259 -47.54 7.58 -21.22
CA GLN A 259 -47.65 8.31 -22.49
C GLN A 259 -46.26 8.79 -22.88
N PRO A 260 -45.67 8.30 -23.99
CA PRO A 260 -44.29 8.60 -24.35
C PRO A 260 -43.96 10.10 -24.39
N GLY A 261 -44.81 10.90 -25.06
CA GLY A 261 -44.58 12.34 -25.22
C GLY A 261 -44.67 13.11 -23.90
N GLN A 262 -45.64 12.79 -23.05
CA GLN A 262 -45.77 13.44 -21.74
C GLN A 262 -44.63 13.02 -20.80
N ASN A 263 -44.24 11.74 -20.82
CA ASN A 263 -43.14 11.24 -20.00
C ASN A 263 -41.79 11.90 -20.34
N GLU A 264 -41.53 12.21 -21.62
CA GLU A 264 -40.34 12.99 -22.00
C GLU A 264 -40.36 14.40 -21.41
N VAL A 265 -41.51 15.07 -21.46
CA VAL A 265 -41.69 16.41 -20.87
C VAL A 265 -41.51 16.37 -19.34
N ASP A 266 -42.12 15.39 -18.68
CA ASP A 266 -42.01 15.21 -17.22
C ASP A 266 -40.57 14.86 -16.83
N HIS A 267 -39.88 14.03 -17.61
CA HIS A 267 -38.48 13.70 -17.37
C HIS A 267 -37.56 14.92 -17.51
N LEU A 268 -37.78 15.76 -18.52
CA LEU A 268 -37.06 17.02 -18.67
C LEU A 268 -37.32 17.97 -17.49
N ALA A 269 -38.54 18.01 -16.98
CA ALA A 269 -38.87 18.78 -15.78
C ALA A 269 -38.11 18.26 -14.54
N GLU A 270 -38.05 16.94 -14.34
CA GLU A 270 -37.26 16.32 -13.26
C GLU A 270 -35.75 16.57 -13.42
N LEU A 271 -35.23 16.57 -14.65
CA LEU A 271 -33.83 16.90 -14.93
C LEU A 271 -33.49 18.34 -14.54
N ASN A 272 -34.42 19.29 -14.67
CA ASN A 272 -34.19 20.66 -14.19
C ASN A 272 -34.00 20.73 -12.66
N LEU A 273 -34.61 19.80 -11.92
CA LEU A 273 -34.51 19.73 -10.45
C LEU A 273 -33.36 18.85 -9.97
N VAL A 274 -32.71 18.08 -10.86
CA VAL A 274 -31.67 17.11 -10.48
C VAL A 274 -30.49 17.77 -9.76
N GLU A 275 -30.12 18.99 -10.16
CA GLU A 275 -28.99 19.68 -9.56
C GLU A 275 -29.31 20.14 -8.13
N GLU A 276 -30.53 20.62 -7.89
CA GLU A 276 -31.00 20.92 -6.53
C GLU A 276 -30.94 19.67 -5.65
N ARG A 277 -31.43 18.52 -6.14
CA ARG A 277 -31.34 17.24 -5.43
C ARG A 277 -29.89 16.83 -5.14
N ARG A 278 -28.97 17.02 -6.10
CA ARG A 278 -27.53 16.75 -5.90
C ARG A 278 -26.92 17.65 -4.84
N THR A 279 -27.28 18.94 -4.81
CA THR A 279 -26.78 19.87 -3.78
C THR A 279 -27.27 19.46 -2.39
N LEU A 280 -28.55 19.10 -2.24
CA LEU A 280 -29.11 18.60 -0.99
C LEU A 280 -28.46 17.28 -0.54
N ALA A 281 -28.25 16.35 -1.46
CA ALA A 281 -27.55 15.10 -1.20
C ALA A 281 -26.09 15.33 -0.77
N ALA A 282 -25.42 16.32 -1.36
CA ALA A 282 -24.05 16.71 -0.98
C ALA A 282 -24.01 17.30 0.43
N VAL A 283 -24.97 18.15 0.81
CA VAL A 283 -25.10 18.70 2.17
C VAL A 283 -25.32 17.58 3.19
N LYS A 284 -26.26 16.64 2.93
CA LYS A 284 -26.49 15.47 3.78
C LYS A 284 -25.23 14.61 3.91
N MET A 285 -24.52 14.37 2.80
CA MET A 285 -23.28 13.60 2.78
C MET A 285 -22.19 14.26 3.62
N ALA A 286 -22.04 15.59 3.55
CA ALA A 286 -21.08 16.33 4.36
C ALA A 286 -21.43 16.23 5.86
N GLY A 287 -22.70 16.40 6.24
CA GLY A 287 -23.16 16.23 7.62
C GLY A 287 -22.94 14.80 8.14
N TYR A 288 -23.19 13.79 7.31
CA TYR A 288 -22.92 12.39 7.63
C TYR A 288 -21.42 12.14 7.83
N GLN A 289 -20.55 12.64 6.94
CA GLN A 289 -19.10 12.53 7.07
C GLN A 289 -18.58 13.16 8.35
N GLN A 290 -19.08 14.35 8.72
CA GLN A 290 -18.71 15.01 9.99
C GLN A 290 -19.15 14.18 11.20
N SER A 291 -20.35 13.61 11.16
CA SER A 291 -20.87 12.75 12.24
C SER A 291 -20.04 11.47 12.39
N VAL A 292 -19.68 10.82 11.28
CA VAL A 292 -18.80 9.65 11.27
C VAL A 292 -17.40 10.01 11.78
N LYS A 293 -16.86 11.17 11.39
CA LYS A 293 -15.57 11.66 11.89
C LYS A 293 -15.61 11.88 13.40
N ARG A 294 -16.62 12.60 13.92
CA ARG A 294 -16.82 12.81 15.37
C ARG A 294 -16.92 11.48 16.11
N TYR A 295 -17.69 10.52 15.59
CA TYR A 295 -17.81 9.20 16.19
C TYR A 295 -16.48 8.45 16.20
N HIS A 296 -15.73 8.49 15.10
CA HIS A 296 -14.40 7.89 15.00
C HIS A 296 -13.43 8.52 16.00
N ASP A 297 -13.33 9.85 16.00
CA ASP A 297 -12.41 10.60 16.86
C ASP A 297 -12.73 10.36 18.34
N ASN A 298 -14.01 10.33 18.72
CA ASN A 298 -14.47 9.98 20.08
C ASN A 298 -14.12 8.53 20.49
N ARG A 299 -14.03 7.60 19.53
CA ARG A 299 -13.79 6.16 19.79
C ARG A 299 -12.31 5.76 19.66
N VAL A 300 -11.48 6.63 19.09
CA VAL A 300 -10.03 6.43 18.90
C VAL A 300 -9.21 7.08 20.03
N GLY A 301 -9.87 7.56 21.09
CA GLY A 301 -9.20 7.90 22.35
C GLY A 301 -8.38 6.72 22.92
N PRO A 302 -7.31 6.99 23.69
CA PRO A 302 -6.47 5.96 24.29
C PRO A 302 -7.32 5.01 25.16
N ARG A 303 -7.27 3.71 24.87
CA ARG A 303 -7.97 2.69 25.67
C ARG A 303 -7.07 2.32 26.85
N TYR A 304 -7.55 2.58 28.05
CA TYR A 304 -6.89 2.17 29.28
C TYR A 304 -7.48 0.86 29.78
N PHE A 305 -6.62 -0.03 30.25
CA PHE A 305 -7.00 -1.29 30.85
C PHE A 305 -6.31 -1.43 32.21
N GLN A 306 -6.94 -2.16 33.13
CA GLN A 306 -6.37 -2.40 34.46
C GLN A 306 -5.74 -3.78 34.55
N VAL A 307 -4.84 -3.97 35.53
CA VAL A 307 -4.32 -5.30 35.86
C VAL A 307 -5.50 -6.21 36.23
N HIS A 308 -5.45 -7.45 35.74
CA HIS A 308 -6.52 -8.45 35.80
C HIS A 308 -7.72 -8.27 34.87
N ASP A 309 -7.81 -7.20 34.06
CA ASP A 309 -8.82 -7.12 33.02
C ASP A 309 -8.65 -8.27 32.00
N GLU A 310 -9.75 -8.93 31.66
CA GLU A 310 -9.79 -9.91 30.57
C GLU A 310 -9.90 -9.18 29.23
N VAL A 311 -9.05 -9.57 28.28
CA VAL A 311 -8.91 -8.93 26.97
C VAL A 311 -8.74 -9.95 25.85
N LEU A 312 -9.25 -9.59 24.67
CA LEU A 312 -8.95 -10.26 23.41
C LEU A 312 -7.82 -9.50 22.71
N ARG A 313 -6.88 -10.22 22.11
CA ARG A 313 -5.81 -9.66 21.28
C ARG A 313 -6.13 -9.80 19.79
N ARG A 314 -5.61 -8.89 18.97
CA ARG A 314 -5.82 -8.92 17.51
C ARG A 314 -4.89 -9.94 16.85
N ARG A 315 -5.45 -10.88 16.09
CA ARG A 315 -4.73 -12.04 15.50
C ARG A 315 -3.66 -11.63 14.48
N ASP A 316 -3.91 -10.53 13.76
CA ASP A 316 -3.04 -10.01 12.71
C ASP A 316 -1.69 -9.48 13.24
N ALA A 317 -1.64 -9.09 14.52
CA ALA A 317 -0.41 -8.73 15.21
C ALA A 317 0.36 -9.95 15.76
N SER A 318 -0.32 -11.08 16.03
CA SER A 318 0.29 -12.34 16.48
C SER A 318 0.85 -13.17 15.33
N LYS A 319 0.10 -13.29 14.23
CA LYS A 319 0.40 -14.18 13.10
C LYS A 319 0.19 -13.46 11.76
N PRO A 320 1.19 -12.73 11.26
CA PRO A 320 1.06 -11.95 10.03
C PRO A 320 0.81 -12.78 8.76
N ASN A 321 1.16 -14.07 8.79
CA ASN A 321 1.16 -14.98 7.63
C ASN A 321 -0.12 -15.83 7.50
N GLU A 322 -0.91 -16.03 8.56
CA GLU A 322 -2.19 -16.78 8.53
C GLU A 322 -3.37 -15.84 8.16
N ARG A 323 -3.29 -15.20 6.99
CA ARG A 323 -4.34 -14.27 6.50
C ARG A 323 -5.35 -14.95 5.58
N GLY A 324 -6.41 -15.52 6.14
CA GLY A 324 -7.63 -15.81 5.41
C GLY A 324 -8.58 -14.61 5.41
N LYS A 325 -9.19 -14.25 4.27
CA LYS A 325 -10.22 -13.19 4.17
C LYS A 325 -11.49 -13.51 4.98
N LEU A 326 -11.55 -14.70 5.58
CA LEU A 326 -12.70 -15.31 6.27
C LEU A 326 -12.43 -15.72 7.73
N VAL A 327 -11.26 -15.42 8.32
CA VAL A 327 -10.92 -15.87 9.69
C VAL A 327 -11.32 -14.82 10.75
N ARG A 328 -11.66 -15.25 11.99
CA ARG A 328 -11.96 -14.35 13.12
C ARG A 328 -10.73 -13.51 13.50
N ASN A 329 -10.91 -12.18 13.50
CA ASN A 329 -9.86 -11.18 13.69
C ASN A 329 -9.29 -11.05 15.14
N TRP A 330 -9.97 -11.64 16.13
CA TRP A 330 -9.62 -11.53 17.55
C TRP A 330 -9.39 -12.92 18.18
N GLU A 331 -8.45 -13.02 19.10
CA GLU A 331 -7.97 -14.24 19.77
C GLU A 331 -7.95 -14.00 21.29
N GLY A 332 -8.29 -15.02 22.09
CA GLY A 332 -8.35 -14.96 23.55
C GLY A 332 -9.47 -15.83 24.11
N PRO A 333 -9.80 -15.73 25.42
CA PRO A 333 -9.43 -14.63 26.34
C PRO A 333 -8.00 -14.71 26.91
N TYR A 334 -7.44 -13.55 27.22
CA TYR A 334 -6.18 -13.35 27.97
C TYR A 334 -6.43 -12.40 29.14
N ARG A 335 -5.54 -12.38 30.13
CA ARG A 335 -5.60 -11.46 31.28
C ARG A 335 -4.44 -10.48 31.24
N ILE A 336 -4.67 -9.24 31.66
CA ILE A 336 -3.59 -8.26 31.80
C ILE A 336 -2.82 -8.54 33.09
N LYS A 337 -1.53 -8.84 32.94
CA LYS A 337 -0.63 -9.09 34.05
C LYS A 337 -0.04 -7.81 34.64
N ALA A 338 0.45 -6.93 33.76
CA ALA A 338 1.15 -5.73 34.17
C ALA A 338 0.98 -4.61 33.14
N ILE A 339 0.99 -3.37 33.63
CA ILE A 339 1.02 -2.16 32.81
C ILE A 339 2.47 -1.72 32.72
N ILE A 340 3.08 -1.84 31.54
CA ILE A 340 4.50 -1.49 31.35
C ILE A 340 4.65 0.02 31.18
N ARG A 341 3.78 0.61 30.36
CA ARG A 341 3.68 2.06 30.10
C ARG A 341 2.23 2.40 29.76
N PRO A 342 1.78 3.66 29.88
CA PRO A 342 0.44 4.05 29.44
C PRO A 342 0.17 3.57 28.01
N GLY A 343 -0.81 2.67 27.84
CA GLY A 343 -1.17 2.08 26.55
C GLY A 343 -0.40 0.84 26.10
N THR A 344 0.54 0.31 26.90
CA THR A 344 1.28 -0.94 26.61
C THR A 344 1.22 -1.91 27.80
N TYR A 345 0.75 -3.12 27.54
CA TYR A 345 0.38 -4.11 28.55
C TYR A 345 1.10 -5.44 28.34
N GLN A 346 1.40 -6.14 29.42
CA GLN A 346 1.84 -7.53 29.39
C GLN A 346 0.63 -8.45 29.62
N LEU A 347 0.50 -9.50 28.81
CA LEU A 347 -0.60 -10.44 28.88
C LEU A 347 -0.16 -11.78 29.51
N GLU A 348 -1.11 -12.46 30.12
CA GLU A 348 -1.01 -13.85 30.55
C GLU A 348 -2.21 -14.66 30.01
N THR A 349 -2.00 -15.95 29.77
CA THR A 349 -3.09 -16.87 29.42
C THR A 349 -3.98 -17.11 30.63
N MET A 350 -5.22 -17.58 30.39
CA MET A 350 -6.14 -17.91 31.48
C MET A 350 -5.63 -19.02 32.40
N GLU A 351 -4.66 -19.80 31.93
CA GLU A 351 -4.00 -20.89 32.66
C GLU A 351 -2.72 -20.42 33.40
N GLY A 352 -2.42 -19.12 33.39
CA GLY A 352 -1.26 -18.54 34.08
C GLY A 352 0.06 -18.56 33.28
N GLY A 353 0.02 -18.94 32.01
CA GLY A 353 1.17 -18.93 31.11
C GLY A 353 1.50 -17.51 30.61
N TRP A 354 2.78 -17.20 30.43
CA TRP A 354 3.23 -15.87 30.02
C TRP A 354 3.09 -15.68 28.50
N VAL A 355 2.67 -14.50 28.08
CA VAL A 355 2.74 -14.08 26.67
C VAL A 355 3.98 -13.21 26.48
N ASP A 356 4.92 -13.71 25.67
CA ASP A 356 6.29 -13.18 25.51
C ASP A 356 6.38 -11.71 25.04
N ARG A 357 5.36 -11.21 24.31
CA ARG A 357 5.36 -9.84 23.77
C ARG A 357 4.45 -8.91 24.57
N HIS A 358 4.89 -7.65 24.71
CA HIS A 358 4.04 -6.56 25.17
C HIS A 358 3.08 -6.11 24.08
N TRP A 359 1.86 -5.75 24.47
CA TRP A 359 0.75 -5.43 23.59
C TRP A 359 0.28 -4.00 23.77
N ASN A 360 0.19 -3.25 22.67
CA ASN A 360 -0.40 -1.92 22.70
C ASN A 360 -1.94 -2.00 22.80
N SER A 361 -2.54 -1.05 23.51
CA SER A 361 -3.99 -0.84 23.67
C SER A 361 -4.78 -0.93 22.35
N HIS A 362 -4.19 -0.50 21.22
CA HIS A 362 -4.81 -0.56 19.89
C HIS A 362 -5.06 -1.99 19.39
N HIS A 363 -4.29 -2.97 19.89
CA HIS A 363 -4.41 -4.38 19.53
C HIS A 363 -5.16 -5.20 20.58
N LEU A 364 -5.72 -4.56 21.61
CA LEU A 364 -6.46 -5.20 22.69
C LEU A 364 -7.92 -4.71 22.70
N ARG A 365 -8.82 -5.60 23.12
CA ARG A 365 -10.24 -5.29 23.31
C ARG A 365 -10.72 -5.94 24.60
N LYS A 366 -11.41 -5.21 25.46
CA LYS A 366 -11.97 -5.75 26.72
C LYS A 366 -12.91 -6.91 26.40
N PHE A 367 -12.73 -8.02 27.10
CA PHE A 367 -13.59 -9.18 27.06
C PHE A 367 -14.57 -9.06 28.22
N PHE A 368 -15.85 -8.99 27.90
CA PHE A 368 -16.93 -9.00 28.89
C PHE A 368 -17.57 -10.38 28.80
N ARG A 369 -17.66 -11.07 29.94
CA ARG A 369 -18.34 -12.37 30.04
C ARG A 369 -19.84 -12.24 29.80
#